data_AF-A0A6P4I2C2-F1
#
_entry.id   AF-A0A6P4I2C2-F1
#
_cell.length_a   1.000
_cell.length_b   1.000
_cell.length_c   1.000
_cell.angle_alpha   90.00
_cell.angle_beta   90.00
_cell.angle_gamma   90.00
#
_symmetry.space_group_name_H-M   'P 1'
#
loop_
_entity.id
_entity.type
_entity.pdbx_description
1 polymer ?
#
loop_
_entity_poly.entity_id
_entity_poly.type
_entity_poly.pdbx_seq_one_letter_code
_entity_poly.pdbx_strand_id
1 'polypeptide(L)'
;MQAYEFELIHLPLEALAMQTWRILVMLIFLEFVVPYEAAKCKAAPKSVQNVHICCSAPMPNWGVYNRDCHNAGSQASCRLACIFNASSALQGTRLVQSQVRPMLERAFASEATIEVYESNFARCSSLVRSKYQELAPLSRQSDACDRHALFYSLCAYARLIFTCPEKMWQRNNKMCQEAKTYARTCSWPALKMFMKNT
;
A
#
# COMPACT_ATOMS: atom_id res chain seq x y z
N MET A 1 -33.53 -61.23 26.84
CA MET A 1 -32.11 -60.78 26.92
C MET A 1 -31.67 -60.44 25.50
N GLN A 2 -30.95 -59.32 25.33
CA GLN A 2 -30.26 -58.85 24.11
C GLN A 2 -31.13 -58.30 22.97
N ALA A 3 -31.46 -57.00 23.01
CA ALA A 3 -31.82 -56.23 21.80
C ALA A 3 -31.65 -54.69 21.92
N TYR A 4 -31.34 -54.13 23.09
CA TYR A 4 -31.43 -52.67 23.33
C TYR A 4 -30.11 -51.98 23.68
N GLU A 5 -28.97 -52.63 23.49
CA GLU A 5 -27.66 -52.05 23.86
C GLU A 5 -26.84 -51.53 22.66
N PHE A 6 -27.28 -51.76 21.41
CA PHE A 6 -26.49 -51.44 20.23
C PHE A 6 -26.80 -50.08 19.58
N GLU A 7 -27.96 -49.47 19.82
CA GLU A 7 -28.31 -48.18 19.17
C GLU A 7 -27.77 -46.93 19.89
N LEU A 8 -27.41 -47.02 21.16
CA LEU A 8 -27.06 -45.82 21.95
C LEU A 8 -25.62 -45.32 21.72
N ILE A 9 -24.79 -46.07 20.99
CA ILE A 9 -23.39 -45.74 20.71
C ILE A 9 -23.22 -45.06 19.33
N HIS A 10 -24.21 -45.19 18.43
CA HIS A 10 -24.09 -44.70 17.05
C HIS A 10 -24.23 -43.16 16.92
N LEU A 11 -25.11 -42.54 17.71
CA LEU A 11 -25.38 -41.09 17.68
C LEU A 11 -24.20 -40.18 18.07
N PRO A 12 -23.46 -40.42 19.16
CA PRO A 12 -22.34 -39.55 19.54
C PRO A 12 -21.12 -39.70 18.60
N LEU A 13 -20.97 -40.85 17.94
CA LEU A 13 -19.88 -41.12 17.01
C LEU A 13 -20.04 -40.30 15.71
N GLU A 14 -21.25 -40.18 15.18
CA GLU A 14 -21.54 -39.40 13.97
C GLU A 14 -21.39 -37.89 14.19
N ALA A 15 -21.78 -37.39 15.37
CA ALA A 15 -21.58 -35.99 15.74
C ALA A 15 -20.08 -35.62 15.87
N LEU A 16 -19.28 -36.51 16.48
CA LEU A 16 -17.81 -36.38 16.54
C LEU A 16 -17.16 -36.49 15.16
N ALA A 17 -17.64 -37.38 14.30
CA ALA A 17 -17.15 -37.53 12.93
C ALA A 17 -17.47 -36.30 12.06
N MET A 18 -18.67 -35.71 12.20
CA MET A 18 -19.03 -34.48 11.49
C MET A 18 -18.25 -33.25 12.00
N GLN A 19 -17.99 -33.16 13.30
CA GLN A 19 -17.20 -32.08 13.90
C GLN A 19 -15.73 -32.17 13.46
N THR A 20 -15.14 -33.36 13.50
CA THR A 20 -13.76 -33.60 13.07
C THR A 20 -13.60 -33.43 11.57
N TRP A 21 -14.58 -33.85 10.76
CA TRP A 21 -14.61 -33.56 9.31
C TRP A 21 -14.65 -32.06 9.01
N ARG A 22 -15.47 -31.28 9.72
CA ARG A 22 -15.50 -29.82 9.56
C ARG A 22 -14.18 -29.15 9.95
N ILE A 23 -13.53 -29.62 11.02
CA ILE A 23 -12.22 -29.12 11.45
C ILE A 23 -11.13 -29.48 10.42
N LEU A 24 -11.12 -30.73 9.94
CA LEU A 24 -10.18 -31.19 8.91
C LEU A 24 -10.36 -30.43 7.59
N VAL A 25 -11.60 -30.19 7.16
CA VAL A 25 -11.90 -29.38 5.98
C VAL A 25 -11.40 -27.94 6.18
N MET A 26 -11.65 -27.32 7.34
CA MET A 26 -11.16 -25.97 7.64
C MET A 26 -9.63 -25.89 7.68
N LEU A 27 -8.95 -26.91 8.22
CA LEU A 27 -7.48 -27.00 8.24
C LEU A 27 -6.91 -27.17 6.83
N ILE A 28 -7.50 -28.03 6.00
CA ILE A 28 -7.11 -28.20 4.59
C ILE A 28 -7.34 -26.89 3.80
N PHE A 29 -8.44 -26.18 4.03
CA PHE A 29 -8.64 -24.86 3.41
C PHE A 29 -7.60 -23.83 3.87
N LEU A 30 -7.21 -23.82 5.15
CA LEU A 30 -6.13 -22.96 5.64
C LEU A 30 -4.77 -23.31 5.02
N GLU A 31 -4.46 -24.60 4.89
CA GLU A 31 -3.18 -25.07 4.37
C GLU A 31 -3.05 -24.94 2.85
N PHE A 32 -4.15 -24.97 2.08
CA PHE A 32 -4.09 -24.87 0.62
C PHE A 32 -4.42 -23.48 0.07
N VAL A 33 -5.35 -22.72 0.67
CA VAL A 33 -5.76 -21.41 0.14
C VAL A 33 -4.73 -20.32 0.42
N VAL A 34 -4.13 -20.34 1.62
CA VAL A 34 -3.12 -19.34 2.03
C VAL A 34 -1.86 -19.38 1.15
N PRO A 35 -1.23 -20.53 0.85
CA PRO A 35 -0.07 -20.56 -0.03
C PRO A 35 -0.40 -20.30 -1.51
N TYR A 36 -1.61 -20.63 -1.97
CA TYR A 36 -2.01 -20.39 -3.36
C TYR A 36 -2.16 -18.89 -3.67
N GLU A 37 -2.80 -18.11 -2.79
CA GLU A 37 -2.88 -16.65 -2.94
C GLU A 37 -1.50 -15.98 -2.76
N ALA A 38 -0.66 -16.50 -1.86
CA ALA A 38 0.73 -16.03 -1.72
C ALA A 38 1.58 -16.32 -2.98
N ALA A 39 1.32 -17.42 -3.70
CA ALA A 39 2.03 -17.77 -4.92
C ALA A 39 1.71 -16.81 -6.08
N LYS A 40 0.46 -16.37 -6.25
CA LYS A 40 0.05 -15.39 -7.28
C LYS A 40 0.78 -14.05 -7.13
N CYS A 41 1.10 -13.66 -5.90
CA CYS A 41 1.75 -12.39 -5.64
C CYS A 41 3.28 -12.38 -5.89
N LYS A 42 3.90 -13.51 -6.25
CA LYS A 42 5.36 -13.59 -6.46
C LYS A 42 5.84 -12.86 -7.72
N ALA A 43 5.03 -12.80 -8.78
CA ALA A 43 5.39 -12.17 -10.05
C ALA A 43 4.57 -10.89 -10.30
N ALA A 44 5.09 -9.74 -9.84
CA ALA A 44 4.43 -8.45 -10.07
C ALA A 44 4.59 -7.96 -11.52
N PRO A 45 3.53 -7.46 -12.18
CA PRO A 45 3.66 -6.77 -13.46
C PRO A 45 4.56 -5.54 -13.37
N LYS A 46 5.35 -5.25 -14.42
CA LYS A 46 6.22 -4.05 -14.46
C LYS A 46 5.43 -2.74 -14.31
N SER A 47 4.19 -2.69 -14.80
CA SER A 47 3.29 -1.53 -14.68
C SER A 47 2.95 -1.16 -13.23
N VAL A 48 3.08 -2.09 -12.27
CA VAL A 48 2.93 -1.79 -10.83
C VAL A 48 4.08 -0.94 -10.29
N GLN A 49 5.27 -1.06 -10.89
CA GLN A 49 6.44 -0.26 -10.49
C GLN A 49 6.37 1.16 -11.01
N ASN A 50 5.51 1.44 -11.99
CA ASN A 50 5.54 2.68 -12.73
C ASN A 50 4.16 3.25 -13.01
N VAL A 51 3.55 3.83 -11.97
CA VAL A 51 2.16 4.31 -12.00
C VAL A 51 1.91 5.37 -13.07
N HIS A 52 2.92 6.16 -13.46
CA HIS A 52 2.74 7.21 -14.48
C HIS A 52 2.36 6.66 -15.86
N ILE A 53 2.75 5.42 -16.17
CA ILE A 53 2.35 4.76 -17.42
C ILE A 53 0.83 4.61 -17.48
N CYS A 54 0.18 4.52 -16.31
CA CYS A 54 -1.25 4.25 -16.20
C CYS A 54 -2.06 5.47 -15.74
N CYS A 55 -1.46 6.39 -15.01
CA CYS A 55 -2.09 7.59 -14.51
C CYS A 55 -1.28 8.83 -14.89
N SER A 56 -1.84 9.70 -15.71
CA SER A 56 -1.21 10.96 -16.12
C SER A 56 -1.42 12.10 -15.11
N ALA A 57 -1.74 11.78 -13.85
CA ALA A 57 -1.83 12.81 -12.81
C ALA A 57 -0.46 13.47 -12.62
N PRO A 58 -0.40 14.81 -12.52
CA PRO A 58 0.87 15.50 -12.42
C PRO A 58 1.57 15.16 -11.10
N MET A 59 2.90 15.23 -11.09
CA MET A 59 3.67 15.20 -9.86
C MET A 59 3.65 16.58 -9.18
N PRO A 60 3.75 16.62 -7.83
CA PRO A 60 3.77 17.88 -7.10
C PRO A 60 5.01 18.71 -7.47
N ASN A 61 4.82 20.01 -7.71
CA ASN A 61 5.92 20.94 -7.91
C ASN A 61 6.56 21.31 -6.57
N TRP A 62 7.45 20.47 -6.08
CA TRP A 62 8.21 20.72 -4.85
C TRP A 62 9.22 21.88 -4.96
N GLY A 63 9.41 22.46 -6.15
CA GLY A 63 10.24 23.64 -6.35
C GLY A 63 9.76 24.87 -5.57
N VAL A 64 8.47 24.93 -5.21
CA VAL A 64 7.86 26.01 -4.41
C VAL A 64 8.40 26.12 -2.98
N TYR A 65 9.16 25.12 -2.53
CA TYR A 65 9.86 25.11 -1.24
C TYR A 65 11.37 25.34 -1.38
N ASN A 66 11.89 25.66 -2.58
CA ASN A 66 13.33 25.86 -2.80
C ASN A 66 13.95 26.92 -1.88
N ARG A 67 13.23 28.01 -1.61
CA ARG A 67 13.70 29.04 -0.68
C ARG A 67 14.09 28.44 0.67
N ASP A 68 13.25 27.53 1.19
CA ASP A 68 13.41 26.96 2.52
C ASP A 68 14.29 25.68 2.50
N CYS A 69 14.32 24.95 1.37
CA CYS A 69 14.88 23.59 1.29
C CYS A 69 15.96 23.38 0.21
N HIS A 70 16.52 24.44 -0.40
CA HIS A 70 17.57 24.28 -1.42
C HIS A 70 18.84 23.58 -0.90
N ASN A 71 19.17 23.76 0.39
CA ASN A 71 20.35 23.17 1.03
C ASN A 71 20.09 21.81 1.70
N ALA A 72 18.90 21.22 1.52
CA ALA A 72 18.50 19.97 2.18
C ALA A 72 19.24 18.72 1.68
N GLY A 73 20.37 18.84 0.98
CA GLY A 73 21.10 17.74 0.36
C GLY A 73 20.48 17.24 -0.95
N SER A 74 21.24 16.44 -1.69
CA SER A 74 20.86 15.94 -3.03
C SER A 74 19.93 14.73 -2.99
N GLN A 75 19.80 14.05 -1.85
CA GLN A 75 18.93 12.88 -1.69
C GLN A 75 17.46 13.29 -1.60
N ALA A 76 16.59 12.51 -2.26
CA ALA A 76 15.15 12.75 -2.27
C ALA A 76 14.56 12.66 -0.86
N SER A 77 15.07 11.75 -0.02
CA SER A 77 14.67 11.61 1.39
C SER A 77 14.90 12.90 2.17
N CYS A 78 16.09 13.49 2.07
CA CYS A 78 16.45 14.71 2.77
C CYS A 78 15.63 15.91 2.31
N ARG A 79 15.48 16.06 0.98
CA ARG A 79 14.67 17.14 0.41
C ARG A 79 13.21 17.06 0.83
N LEU A 80 12.60 15.86 0.80
CA LEU A 80 11.22 15.66 1.24
C LEU A 80 11.08 15.83 2.76
N ALA A 81 12.05 15.39 3.56
CA ALA A 81 12.05 15.63 4.99
C ALA A 81 12.04 17.15 5.30
N CYS A 82 12.85 17.94 4.59
CA CYS A 82 12.82 19.40 4.72
C CYS A 82 11.45 19.98 4.35
N ILE A 83 10.87 19.59 3.21
CA ILE A 83 9.57 20.10 2.74
C ILE A 83 8.46 19.79 3.74
N PHE A 84 8.41 18.56 4.25
CA PHE A 84 7.42 18.12 5.21
C PHE A 84 7.57 18.84 6.55
N ASN A 85 8.81 19.13 6.98
CA ASN A 85 9.06 19.94 8.17
C ASN A 85 8.68 21.41 7.96
N ALA A 86 9.08 22.01 6.83
CA ALA A 86 8.77 23.40 6.49
C ALA A 86 7.27 23.68 6.32
N SER A 87 6.51 22.66 5.92
CA SER A 87 5.04 22.71 5.84
C SER A 87 4.34 22.27 7.12
N SER A 88 5.08 21.85 8.16
CA SER A 88 4.53 21.22 9.36
C SER A 88 3.66 19.97 9.09
N ALA A 89 3.81 19.36 7.91
CA ALA A 89 3.12 18.13 7.54
C ALA A 89 3.67 16.89 8.27
N LEU A 90 4.79 17.02 8.97
CA LEU A 90 5.40 15.96 9.76
C LEU A 90 5.73 16.45 11.18
N GLN A 91 5.38 15.64 12.17
CA GLN A 91 5.77 15.81 13.56
C GLN A 91 6.50 14.55 14.03
N GLY A 92 7.83 14.63 14.13
CA GLY A 92 8.67 13.44 14.28
C GLY A 92 8.51 12.52 13.06
N THR A 93 7.98 11.32 13.27
CA THR A 93 7.71 10.35 12.20
C THR A 93 6.25 10.32 11.75
N ARG A 94 5.39 11.16 12.35
CA ARG A 94 3.93 11.13 12.15
C ARG A 94 3.49 12.19 11.16
N LEU A 95 2.69 11.78 10.18
CA LEU A 95 2.03 12.71 9.27
C LEU A 95 0.95 13.51 10.02
N VAL A 96 1.01 14.83 9.93
CA VAL A 96 0.00 15.75 10.48
C VAL A 96 -1.04 15.99 9.42
N GLN A 97 -2.14 15.23 9.46
CA GLN A 97 -3.12 15.19 8.36
C GLN A 97 -3.70 16.56 8.00
N SER A 98 -3.94 17.43 8.98
CA SER A 98 -4.47 18.78 8.77
C SER A 98 -3.52 19.70 8.00
N GLN A 99 -2.22 19.38 7.94
CA GLN A 99 -1.20 20.17 7.24
C GLN A 99 -0.88 19.60 5.85
N VAL A 100 -1.41 18.43 5.49
CA VAL A 100 -1.17 17.79 4.19
C VAL A 100 -1.79 18.62 3.06
N ARG A 101 -3.04 19.05 3.20
CA ARG A 101 -3.73 19.85 2.17
C ARG A 101 -3.04 21.19 1.91
N PRO A 102 -2.73 22.03 2.93
CA PRO A 102 -1.97 23.26 2.72
C PRO A 102 -0.60 23.04 2.05
N MET A 103 0.07 21.93 2.37
CA MET A 103 1.33 21.56 1.70
C MET A 103 1.11 21.26 0.20
N LEU A 104 0.04 20.53 -0.13
CA LEU A 104 -0.29 20.16 -1.50
C LEU A 104 -0.81 21.34 -2.33
N GLU A 105 -1.60 22.23 -1.76
CA GLU A 105 -2.10 23.46 -2.40
C GLU A 105 -0.97 24.37 -2.87
N ARG A 106 0.18 24.35 -2.17
CA ARG A 106 1.37 25.07 -2.65
C ARG A 106 2.02 24.40 -3.86
N ALA A 107 1.93 23.07 -3.97
CA ALA A 107 2.66 22.29 -4.97
C ALA A 107 1.82 21.89 -6.20
N PHE A 108 0.50 22.02 -6.13
CA PHE A 108 -0.44 21.69 -7.21
C PHE A 108 -1.36 22.86 -7.53
N ALA A 109 -1.74 22.98 -8.81
CA ALA A 109 -2.70 23.99 -9.26
C ALA A 109 -4.15 23.45 -9.38
N SER A 110 -4.35 22.13 -9.30
CA SER A 110 -5.63 21.47 -9.59
C SER A 110 -6.23 20.88 -8.32
N GLU A 111 -7.41 21.37 -7.93
CA GLU A 111 -8.16 20.91 -6.75
C GLU A 111 -8.41 19.39 -6.79
N ALA A 112 -8.88 18.89 -7.93
CA ALA A 112 -9.12 17.45 -8.12
C ALA A 112 -7.85 16.59 -7.95
N THR A 113 -6.66 17.16 -8.20
CA THR A 113 -5.39 16.46 -7.95
C THR A 113 -5.04 16.53 -6.47
N ILE A 114 -5.22 17.69 -5.83
CA ILE A 114 -4.98 17.88 -4.39
C ILE A 114 -5.82 16.90 -3.57
N GLU A 115 -7.12 16.78 -3.85
CA GLU A 115 -8.03 15.86 -3.15
C GLU A 115 -7.58 14.39 -3.24
N VAL A 116 -7.14 13.95 -4.43
CA VAL A 116 -6.66 12.58 -4.65
C VAL A 116 -5.40 12.32 -3.83
N TYR A 117 -4.41 13.22 -3.90
CA TYR A 117 -3.18 13.07 -3.14
C TYR A 117 -3.42 13.16 -1.64
N GLU A 118 -4.24 14.10 -1.16
CA GLU A 118 -4.59 14.24 0.26
C GLU A 118 -5.24 12.95 0.80
N SER A 119 -6.23 12.40 0.08
CA SER A 119 -6.87 11.13 0.44
C SER A 119 -5.87 9.97 0.45
N ASN A 120 -4.94 9.95 -0.51
CA ASN A 120 -3.90 8.94 -0.57
C ASN A 120 -2.92 9.05 0.61
N PHE A 121 -2.50 10.26 0.98
CA PHE A 121 -1.68 10.51 2.17
C PHE A 121 -2.37 10.04 3.45
N ALA A 122 -3.66 10.34 3.63
CA ALA A 122 -4.44 9.88 4.77
C ALA A 122 -4.43 8.35 4.90
N ARG A 123 -4.65 7.65 3.79
CA ARG A 123 -4.64 6.17 3.75
C ARG A 123 -3.23 5.58 3.93
N CYS A 124 -2.19 6.33 3.59
CA CYS A 124 -0.80 5.91 3.76
C CYS A 124 -0.25 6.17 5.17
N SER A 125 -0.86 7.07 5.94
CA SER A 125 -0.38 7.49 7.27
C SER A 125 -0.14 6.30 8.22
N SER A 126 -1.15 5.45 8.41
CA SER A 126 -1.02 4.25 9.27
C SER A 126 -0.16 3.15 8.64
N LEU A 127 -0.26 2.97 7.31
CA LEU A 127 0.47 1.93 6.59
C LEU A 127 1.98 2.14 6.68
N VAL A 128 2.48 3.33 6.36
CA VAL A 128 3.92 3.63 6.40
C VAL A 128 4.46 3.49 7.82
N ARG A 129 3.72 3.95 8.83
CA ARG A 129 4.12 3.81 10.23
C ARG A 129 4.23 2.36 10.66
N SER A 130 3.20 1.56 10.39
CA SER A 130 3.16 0.15 10.79
C SER A 130 4.15 -0.72 10.02
N LYS A 131 4.53 -0.31 8.80
CA LYS A 131 5.39 -1.08 7.91
C LYS A 131 6.77 -0.49 7.68
N TYR A 132 7.16 0.55 8.42
CA TYR A 132 8.44 1.24 8.21
C TYR A 132 9.64 0.29 8.22
N GLN A 133 9.69 -0.65 9.17
CA GLN A 133 10.78 -1.62 9.29
C GLN A 133 10.87 -2.57 8.08
N GLU A 134 9.75 -2.82 7.39
CA GLU A 134 9.74 -3.60 6.15
C GLU A 134 10.07 -2.75 4.90
N LEU A 135 9.79 -1.43 4.95
CA LEU A 135 10.02 -0.50 3.84
C LEU A 135 11.45 0.04 3.79
N ALA A 136 12.00 0.38 4.96
CA ALA A 136 13.34 0.94 5.12
C ALA A 136 14.43 0.17 4.33
N PRO A 137 14.54 -1.17 4.44
CA PRO A 137 15.57 -1.92 3.71
C PRO A 137 15.32 -2.04 2.20
N LEU A 138 14.14 -1.64 1.69
CA LEU A 138 13.84 -1.67 0.24
C LEU A 138 14.33 -0.41 -0.48
N SER A 139 14.50 0.69 0.25
CA SER A 139 14.90 1.98 -0.30
C SER A 139 16.39 2.00 -0.63
N ARG A 140 16.74 2.62 -1.75
CA ARG A 140 18.16 2.88 -2.09
C ARG A 140 18.71 4.16 -1.46
N GLN A 141 17.85 4.97 -0.84
CA GLN A 141 18.28 6.20 -0.16
C GLN A 141 19.07 5.87 1.10
N SER A 142 20.09 6.66 1.45
CA SER A 142 20.87 6.44 2.68
C SER A 142 20.09 6.83 3.94
N ASP A 143 20.62 6.47 5.11
CA ASP A 143 20.07 6.85 6.43
C ASP A 143 20.48 8.27 6.86
N ALA A 144 21.07 9.07 5.97
CA ALA A 144 21.49 10.44 6.29
C ALA A 144 20.32 11.34 6.72
N CYS A 145 19.10 11.02 6.28
CA CYS A 145 17.89 11.73 6.64
C CYS A 145 16.74 10.75 6.87
N ASP A 146 15.79 11.15 7.73
CA ASP A 146 14.58 10.38 7.96
C ASP A 146 13.81 10.13 6.64
N ARG A 147 13.39 8.88 6.42
CA ARG A 147 12.74 8.45 5.17
C ARG A 147 11.21 8.43 5.24
N HIS A 148 10.59 8.82 6.35
CA HIS A 148 9.13 8.79 6.48
C HIS A 148 8.45 9.70 5.46
N ALA A 149 8.95 10.92 5.27
CA ALA A 149 8.43 11.86 4.26
C ALA A 149 8.48 11.27 2.84
N LEU A 150 9.58 10.59 2.51
CA LEU A 150 9.71 9.85 1.26
C LEU A 150 8.68 8.72 1.15
N PHE A 151 8.57 7.86 2.17
CA PHE A 151 7.65 6.72 2.13
C PHE A 151 6.19 7.13 2.11
N TYR A 152 5.80 8.20 2.81
CA TYR A 152 4.46 8.77 2.68
C TYR A 152 4.20 9.25 1.26
N SER A 153 5.15 9.97 0.65
CA SER A 153 5.03 10.48 -0.72
C SER A 153 4.94 9.36 -1.76
N LEU A 154 5.82 8.36 -1.65
CA LEU A 154 5.84 7.20 -2.54
C LEU A 154 4.59 6.33 -2.39
N CYS A 155 4.14 6.10 -1.16
CA CYS A 155 2.89 5.39 -0.91
C CYS A 155 1.71 6.17 -1.52
N ALA A 156 1.62 7.48 -1.29
CA ALA A 156 0.54 8.30 -1.80
C ALA A 156 0.50 8.28 -3.34
N TYR A 157 1.68 8.30 -3.97
CA TYR A 157 1.82 8.20 -5.41
C TYR A 157 1.47 6.81 -5.95
N ALA A 158 1.98 5.73 -5.34
CA ALA A 158 1.64 4.36 -5.72
C ALA A 158 0.13 4.09 -5.67
N ARG A 159 -0.58 4.72 -4.73
CA ARG A 159 -2.04 4.61 -4.59
C ARG A 159 -2.84 5.18 -5.76
N LEU A 160 -2.23 6.00 -6.62
CA LEU A 160 -2.89 6.46 -7.85
C LEU A 160 -3.35 5.29 -8.73
N ILE A 161 -2.72 4.12 -8.63
CA ILE A 161 -3.21 2.92 -9.34
C ILE A 161 -4.69 2.60 -9.04
N PHE A 162 -5.18 3.00 -7.87
CA PHE A 162 -6.57 2.83 -7.46
C PHE A 162 -7.40 4.10 -7.63
N THR A 163 -6.82 5.25 -7.27
CA THR A 163 -7.52 6.52 -7.08
C THR A 163 -7.29 7.54 -8.21
N CYS A 164 -6.54 7.17 -9.26
CA CYS A 164 -6.34 8.04 -10.41
C CYS A 164 -7.70 8.50 -10.98
N PRO A 165 -7.88 9.81 -11.22
CA PRO A 165 -9.07 10.32 -11.88
C PRO A 165 -9.31 9.62 -13.22
N GLU A 166 -10.57 9.33 -13.52
CA GLU A 166 -10.97 8.57 -14.70
C GLU A 166 -10.43 9.13 -16.02
N LYS A 167 -10.42 10.46 -16.14
CA LYS A 167 -9.91 11.19 -17.31
C LYS A 167 -8.38 11.12 -17.48
N MET A 168 -7.65 10.77 -16.43
CA MET A 168 -6.19 10.65 -16.41
C MET A 168 -5.73 9.18 -16.47
N TRP A 169 -6.66 8.24 -16.32
CA TRP A 169 -6.36 6.81 -16.34
C TRP A 169 -6.34 6.26 -17.76
N GLN A 170 -5.31 5.47 -18.09
CA GLN A 170 -5.16 4.81 -19.39
C GLN A 170 -6.09 3.59 -19.51
N ARG A 171 -7.40 3.84 -19.65
CA ARG A 171 -8.47 2.83 -19.63
C ARG A 171 -8.25 1.68 -20.61
N ASN A 172 -7.79 2.00 -21.82
CA ASN A 172 -7.62 1.03 -22.90
C ASN A 172 -6.27 0.29 -22.84
N ASN A 173 -5.39 0.63 -21.90
CA ASN A 173 -4.11 -0.05 -21.73
C ASN A 173 -4.29 -1.30 -20.85
N LYS A 174 -4.18 -2.48 -21.47
CA LYS A 174 -4.31 -3.78 -20.77
C LYS A 174 -3.34 -3.92 -19.60
N MET A 175 -2.09 -3.45 -19.74
CA MET A 175 -1.10 -3.51 -18.66
C MET A 175 -1.51 -2.73 -17.42
N CYS A 176 -2.31 -1.67 -17.59
CA CYS A 176 -2.81 -0.86 -16.49
C CYS A 176 -3.96 -1.54 -15.76
N GLN A 177 -4.85 -2.23 -16.49
CA GLN A 177 -5.91 -3.03 -15.87
C GLN A 177 -5.33 -4.23 -15.10
N GLU A 178 -4.32 -4.88 -15.67
CA GLU A 178 -3.57 -5.94 -14.98
C GLU A 178 -2.86 -5.42 -13.72
N ALA A 179 -2.19 -4.26 -13.81
CA ALA A 179 -1.54 -3.65 -12.66
C ALA A 179 -2.53 -3.34 -11.54
N LYS A 180 -3.68 -2.74 -11.88
CA LYS A 180 -4.75 -2.41 -10.93
C LYS A 180 -5.35 -3.65 -10.30
N THR A 181 -5.54 -4.72 -11.08
CA THR A 181 -6.04 -6.01 -10.59
C THR A 181 -5.03 -6.66 -9.66
N TYR A 182 -3.77 -6.76 -10.06
CA TYR A 182 -2.69 -7.27 -9.22
C TYR A 182 -2.56 -6.47 -7.92
N ALA A 183 -2.59 -5.15 -7.98
CA ALA A 183 -2.46 -4.31 -6.78
C ALA A 183 -3.67 -4.44 -5.83
N ARG A 184 -4.86 -4.79 -6.33
CA ARG A 184 -6.02 -5.11 -5.49
C ARG A 184 -5.84 -6.45 -4.77
N THR A 185 -5.38 -7.48 -5.48
CA THR A 185 -5.17 -8.83 -4.91
C THR A 185 -3.93 -8.89 -4.00
N CYS A 186 -2.86 -8.19 -4.38
CA CYS A 186 -1.52 -8.28 -3.80
C CYS A 186 -1.05 -6.91 -3.30
N SER A 187 -1.87 -6.22 -2.51
CA SER A 187 -1.64 -4.81 -2.13
C SER A 187 -0.27 -4.55 -1.48
N TRP A 188 0.12 -5.36 -0.50
CA TRP A 188 1.42 -5.23 0.17
C TRP A 188 2.61 -5.60 -0.74
N PRO A 189 2.61 -6.76 -1.43
CA PRO A 189 3.61 -7.07 -2.46
C PRO A 189 3.74 -5.99 -3.55
N ALA A 190 2.63 -5.43 -4.03
CA ALA A 190 2.62 -4.38 -5.03
C ALA A 190 3.34 -3.12 -4.53
N LEU A 191 3.06 -2.67 -3.31
CA LEU A 191 3.73 -1.52 -2.73
C LEU A 191 5.23 -1.79 -2.53
N LYS A 192 5.61 -2.97 -2.01
CA LYS A 192 7.03 -3.34 -1.87
C LYS A 192 7.75 -3.33 -3.22
N MET A 193 7.10 -3.83 -4.27
CA MET A 193 7.67 -3.82 -5.61
C MET A 193 7.84 -2.40 -6.14
N PHE A 194 6.86 -1.53 -5.92
CA PHE A 194 6.95 -0.11 -6.26
C PHE A 194 8.14 0.58 -5.57
N MET A 195 8.35 0.31 -4.28
CA MET A 195 9.41 0.91 -3.46
C MET A 195 10.83 0.44 -3.81
N LYS A 196 11.01 -0.74 -4.41
CA LYS A 196 12.34 -1.27 -4.77
C LYS A 196 13.09 -0.45 -5.83
N ASN A 197 12.38 0.39 -6.57
CA ASN A 197 12.93 1.20 -7.66
C ASN A 197 13.18 2.66 -7.27
N THR A 198 13.08 3.00 -5.98
CA THR A 198 13.21 4.37 -5.46
C THR A 198 14.33 4.49 -4.42
#